data_AF-A0A945I420-F1
#
_entry.id   AF-A0A945I420-F1
#
_cell.length_a   1.000
_cell.length_b   1.000
_cell.length_c   1.000
_cell.angle_alpha   90.00
_cell.angle_beta   90.00
_cell.angle_gamma   90.00
#
_symmetry.space_group_name_H-M   'P 1'
#
loop_
_entity.id
_entity.type
_entity.pdbx_description
1 polymer ?
#
loop_
_entity_poly.entity_id
_entity_poly.type
_entity_poly.pdbx_seq_one_letter_code
_entity_poly.pdbx_strand_id
1 'polypeptide(L)'
;MINGWAMKIRRLRIKSRISKLVILAALMLSACAYEGGGDQPVIRKFTWFSFIAGDDIAHQCGRVPGERYRFVYNGVYNEQVRSYDIKPAEQGRYQIKINVTEEADITSFSLNLGNPDIFQPWRPKVSATNVSASDVAILRKTLKNAGFFDSPPPDQNLPSIGFYWVVSACRDGKFHQNAYLWPDKKFTQAQFGKLLSAWDFTDIPINPPRETSNFSIYGTNDTDEYRNHFDLRFGSNGLLRHTTIN
;
A
#
# COMPACT_ATOMS: atom_id res chain seq x y z
N MET A 1 -3.55 -18.90 76.82
CA MET A 1 -2.22 -18.44 76.38
C MET A 1 -2.34 -17.92 74.97
N ILE A 2 -2.15 -16.61 74.80
CA ILE A 2 -2.38 -15.84 73.58
C ILE A 2 -1.03 -15.78 72.86
N ASN A 3 -0.95 -16.27 71.62
CA ASN A 3 0.17 -15.96 70.74
C ASN A 3 -0.38 -15.22 69.51
N GLY A 4 -0.27 -13.89 69.60
CA GLY A 4 -0.59 -12.98 68.52
C GLY A 4 0.55 -12.92 67.51
N TRP A 5 0.20 -12.98 66.23
CA TRP A 5 1.02 -12.46 65.14
C TRP A 5 0.16 -11.48 64.35
N ALA A 6 0.36 -10.19 64.62
CA ALA A 6 -0.26 -9.10 63.89
C ALA A 6 0.37 -8.99 62.50
N MET A 7 -0.34 -9.44 61.47
CA MET A 7 0.05 -9.21 60.09
C MET A 7 -0.37 -7.79 59.67
N LYS A 8 0.59 -6.89 59.73
CA LYS A 8 0.44 -5.47 59.39
C LYS A 8 0.27 -5.34 57.87
N ILE A 9 -0.98 -5.31 57.38
CA ILE A 9 -1.28 -5.02 55.98
C ILE A 9 -0.88 -3.56 55.69
N ARG A 10 0.32 -3.37 55.15
CA ARG A 10 0.71 -2.10 54.54
C ARG A 10 -0.17 -1.90 53.30
N ARG A 11 -1.18 -1.04 53.41
CA ARG A 11 -1.83 -0.45 52.24
C ARG A 11 -0.76 0.26 51.41
N LEU A 12 -0.32 -0.38 50.33
CA LEU A 12 0.43 0.29 49.27
C LEU A 12 -0.51 1.34 48.69
N ARG A 13 -0.35 2.60 49.11
CA ARG A 13 -0.81 3.77 48.36
C ARG A 13 0.02 3.81 47.07
N ILE A 14 -0.39 3.01 46.09
CA ILE A 14 0.09 3.15 44.72
C ILE A 14 -0.30 4.55 44.30
N LYS A 15 0.69 5.44 44.17
CA LYS A 15 0.51 6.82 43.71
C LYS A 15 -0.25 6.76 42.38
N SER A 16 -1.52 7.18 42.42
CA SER A 16 -2.49 7.24 41.32
C SER A 16 -1.94 7.81 40.00
N ARG A 17 -0.86 8.58 40.05
CA ARG A 17 -0.22 9.19 38.88
C ARG A 17 0.53 8.20 37.99
N ILE A 18 1.14 7.15 38.54
CA ILE A 18 1.91 6.17 37.74
C ILE A 18 0.95 5.26 36.96
N SER A 19 -0.19 4.91 37.55
CA SER A 19 -1.20 4.06 36.91
C SER A 19 -1.88 4.76 35.72
N LYS A 20 -2.08 6.08 35.79
CA LYS A 20 -2.62 6.86 34.66
C LYS A 20 -1.65 6.97 33.48
N LEU A 21 -0.35 7.10 33.73
CA LEU A 21 0.68 7.18 32.69
C LEU A 21 0.86 5.86 31.93
N VAL A 22 0.79 4.72 32.64
CA VAL A 22 0.88 3.40 32.01
C VAL A 22 -0.39 3.07 31.20
N ILE A 23 -1.57 3.48 31.68
CA ILE A 23 -2.84 3.31 30.93
C ILE A 23 -2.86 4.22 29.69
N LEU A 24 -2.36 5.46 29.79
CA LEU A 24 -2.26 6.37 28.63
C LEU A 24 -1.24 5.86 27.60
N ALA A 25 -0.11 5.31 28.05
CA ALA A 25 0.88 4.69 27.17
C ALA A 25 0.34 3.42 26.50
N ALA A 26 -0.46 2.61 27.20
CA ALA A 26 -1.12 1.44 26.63
C ALA A 26 -2.21 1.80 25.61
N LEU A 27 -2.96 2.90 25.83
CA LEU A 27 -3.94 3.42 24.87
C LEU A 27 -3.29 4.03 23.61
N MET A 28 -2.11 4.64 23.75
CA MET A 28 -1.31 5.12 22.60
C MET A 28 -0.76 3.97 21.74
N LEU A 29 -0.51 2.80 22.34
CA LEU A 29 -0.05 1.60 21.63
C LEU A 29 -1.17 0.85 20.90
N SER A 30 -2.45 1.09 21.23
CA SER A 30 -3.60 0.51 20.51
C SER A 30 -4.07 1.34 19.30
N ALA A 31 -3.53 2.54 19.10
CA ALA A 31 -3.91 3.43 17.99
C ALA A 31 -3.18 3.15 16.65
N CYS A 32 -2.33 2.12 16.58
CA CYS A 32 -1.66 1.71 15.34
C CYS A 32 -2.45 0.67 14.53
N ALA A 33 -3.67 0.33 14.95
CA ALA A 33 -4.60 -0.41 14.11
C ALA A 33 -5.29 0.58 13.16
N TYR A 34 -4.94 0.49 11.89
CA TYR A 34 -5.50 1.21 10.75
C TYR A 34 -7.00 1.52 10.88
N GLU A 35 -7.33 2.79 11.14
CA GLU A 35 -8.57 3.46 10.75
C GLU A 35 -8.18 4.60 9.82
N GLY A 36 -8.80 4.66 8.64
CA GLY A 36 -8.31 5.43 7.50
C GLY A 36 -8.11 6.93 7.72
N GLY A 37 -7.13 7.48 7.00
CA GLY A 37 -7.09 8.88 6.54
C GLY A 37 -6.87 9.95 7.62
N GLY A 38 -5.63 10.18 8.03
CA GLY A 38 -5.23 11.40 8.73
C GLY A 38 -4.84 12.51 7.73
N ASP A 39 -5.39 13.72 7.91
CA ASP A 39 -5.25 14.91 7.04
C ASP A 39 -3.85 15.56 7.01
N GLN A 40 -2.81 14.92 7.55
CA GLN A 40 -1.45 15.46 7.52
C GLN A 40 -0.66 14.90 6.32
N PRO A 41 -0.08 15.75 5.44
CA PRO A 41 0.62 15.30 4.24
C PRO A 41 1.75 14.31 4.51
N VAL A 42 2.46 14.49 5.63
CA VAL A 42 3.55 13.61 6.07
C VAL A 42 3.01 12.23 6.46
N ILE A 43 1.95 12.16 7.26
CA ILE A 43 1.29 10.90 7.64
C ILE A 43 0.73 10.20 6.40
N ARG A 44 0.11 10.94 5.46
CA ARG A 44 -0.39 10.40 4.20
C ARG A 44 0.73 9.78 3.35
N LYS A 45 1.91 10.41 3.27
CA LYS A 45 3.08 9.84 2.58
C LYS A 45 3.61 8.58 3.26
N PHE A 46 3.74 8.57 4.59
CA PHE A 46 4.16 7.36 5.30
C PHE A 46 3.17 6.20 5.14
N THR A 47 1.86 6.47 5.24
CA THR A 47 0.83 5.45 5.01
C THR A 47 0.85 4.92 3.57
N TRP A 48 1.17 5.78 2.60
CA TRP A 48 1.33 5.39 1.20
C TRP A 48 2.53 4.46 0.98
N PHE A 49 3.69 4.78 1.54
CA PHE A 49 4.88 3.91 1.40
C PHE A 49 4.68 2.57 2.10
N SER A 50 4.07 2.55 3.29
CA SER A 50 3.66 1.29 3.95
C SER A 50 2.65 0.49 3.13
N PHE A 51 1.71 1.18 2.45
CA PHE A 51 0.77 0.53 1.55
C PHE A 51 1.47 -0.12 0.34
N ILE A 52 2.40 0.57 -0.31
CA ILE A 52 3.21 -0.01 -1.40
C ILE A 52 4.06 -1.17 -0.88
N ALA A 53 4.69 -1.00 0.28
CA ALA A 53 5.49 -2.03 0.94
C ALA A 53 4.65 -3.25 1.35
N GLY A 54 3.32 -3.11 1.43
CA GLY A 54 2.41 -4.19 1.79
C GLY A 54 2.55 -4.62 3.26
N ASP A 55 2.88 -3.68 4.14
CA ASP A 55 3.11 -3.95 5.57
C ASP A 55 1.90 -4.60 6.24
N ASP A 56 0.70 -4.19 5.85
CA ASP A 56 -0.57 -4.77 6.31
C ASP A 56 -0.70 -6.23 5.89
N ILE A 57 -0.31 -6.56 4.65
CA ILE A 57 -0.32 -7.94 4.14
C ILE A 57 0.75 -8.76 4.86
N ALA A 58 1.96 -8.24 5.01
CA ALA A 58 3.05 -8.90 5.74
C ALA A 58 2.66 -9.18 7.20
N HIS A 59 2.04 -8.21 7.87
CA HIS A 59 1.57 -8.34 9.24
C HIS A 59 0.44 -9.38 9.36
N GLN A 60 -0.51 -9.43 8.43
CA GLN A 60 -1.59 -10.41 8.47
C GLN A 60 -1.18 -11.80 7.98
N CYS A 61 -0.04 -11.91 7.29
CA CYS A 61 0.36 -13.16 6.65
C CYS A 61 0.65 -14.26 7.68
N GLY A 62 0.03 -15.43 7.48
CA GLY A 62 0.06 -16.55 8.43
C GLY A 62 -0.86 -16.38 9.66
N ARG A 63 -1.39 -15.18 9.91
CA ARG A 63 -2.34 -14.92 11.01
C ARG A 63 -3.80 -15.02 10.58
N VAL A 64 -4.08 -14.68 9.33
CA VAL A 64 -5.43 -14.75 8.77
C VAL A 64 -5.43 -15.73 7.59
N PRO A 65 -6.44 -16.63 7.50
CA PRO A 65 -6.50 -17.58 6.39
C PRO A 65 -6.68 -16.88 5.04
N GLY A 66 -6.27 -17.60 4.00
CA GLY A 66 -6.45 -17.22 2.60
C GLY A 66 -5.32 -16.37 2.01
N GLU A 67 -5.13 -16.55 0.71
CA GLU A 67 -4.12 -15.83 -0.07
C GLU A 67 -4.55 -14.37 -0.29
N ARG A 68 -3.59 -13.45 -0.23
CA ARG A 68 -3.81 -12.01 -0.48
C ARG A 68 -2.77 -11.51 -1.46
N TYR A 69 -3.17 -10.61 -2.35
CA TYR A 69 -2.28 -10.00 -3.32
C TYR A 69 -2.54 -8.50 -3.40
N ARG A 70 -1.47 -7.71 -3.51
CA ARG A 70 -1.52 -6.30 -3.88
C ARG A 70 -0.61 -6.07 -5.06
N PHE A 71 -1.15 -5.41 -6.08
CA PHE A 71 -0.39 -4.90 -7.20
C PHE A 71 -0.50 -3.38 -7.17
N VAL A 72 0.62 -2.69 -7.26
CA VAL A 72 0.68 -1.23 -7.37
C VAL A 72 1.41 -0.90 -8.65
N TYR A 73 0.72 -0.28 -9.59
CA TYR A 73 1.28 0.30 -10.79
C TYR A 73 1.57 1.78 -10.55
N ASN A 74 2.81 2.17 -10.78
CA ASN A 74 3.20 3.57 -10.93
C ASN A 74 3.33 3.85 -12.42
N GLY A 75 2.43 4.65 -12.96
CA GLY A 75 2.52 5.20 -14.32
C GLY A 75 2.83 6.68 -14.23
N VAL A 76 4.02 7.02 -13.73
CA VAL A 76 4.37 8.35 -13.19
C VAL A 76 3.48 8.73 -12.01
N TYR A 77 4.06 8.90 -10.82
CA TYR A 77 3.32 9.06 -9.56
C TYR A 77 2.31 10.21 -9.59
N ASN A 78 2.66 11.31 -10.24
CA ASN A 78 1.77 12.47 -10.37
C ASN A 78 0.71 12.28 -11.45
N GLU A 79 0.91 11.39 -12.43
CA GLU A 79 -0.02 11.18 -13.55
C GLU A 79 -1.02 10.06 -13.29
N GLN A 80 -0.52 8.90 -12.88
CA GLN A 80 -1.37 7.77 -12.57
C GLN A 80 -0.73 6.81 -11.57
N VAL A 81 -1.48 6.52 -10.53
CA VAL A 81 -1.20 5.41 -9.61
C VAL A 81 -2.41 4.51 -9.55
N ARG A 82 -2.19 3.22 -9.79
CA ARG A 82 -3.26 2.22 -9.81
C ARG A 82 -2.93 1.07 -8.88
N SER A 83 -3.87 0.65 -8.04
CA SER A 83 -3.72 -0.53 -7.20
C SER A 83 -4.81 -1.56 -7.43
N TYR A 84 -4.44 -2.83 -7.26
CA TYR A 84 -5.35 -3.97 -7.22
C TYR A 84 -5.11 -4.73 -5.92
N ASP A 85 -6.08 -4.68 -5.01
CA ASP A 85 -6.08 -5.45 -3.77
C ASP A 85 -7.00 -6.66 -3.92
N ILE A 86 -6.43 -7.86 -3.87
CA ILE A 86 -7.13 -9.13 -4.01
C ILE A 86 -7.11 -9.83 -2.67
N LYS A 87 -8.29 -10.13 -2.12
CA LYS A 87 -8.43 -10.81 -0.84
C LYS A 87 -9.54 -11.87 -0.90
N PRO A 88 -9.52 -12.87 -0.01
CA PRO A 88 -10.59 -13.84 0.09
C PRO A 88 -11.94 -13.14 0.37
N ALA A 89 -13.00 -13.64 -0.25
CA ALA A 89 -14.38 -13.24 -0.02
C ALA A 89 -15.21 -14.49 0.37
N GLU A 90 -16.50 -14.32 0.56
CA GLU A 90 -17.40 -15.42 0.89
C GLU A 90 -17.46 -16.48 -0.21
N GLN A 91 -17.86 -17.71 0.17
CA GLN A 91 -18.15 -18.81 -0.75
C GLN A 91 -16.98 -19.22 -1.67
N GLY A 92 -15.73 -19.06 -1.21
CA GLY A 92 -14.55 -19.44 -1.99
C GLY A 92 -14.26 -18.53 -3.18
N ARG A 93 -14.82 -17.31 -3.19
CA ARG A 93 -14.49 -16.26 -4.16
C ARG A 93 -13.39 -15.35 -3.63
N TYR A 94 -12.90 -14.49 -4.50
CA TYR A 94 -11.98 -13.41 -4.11
C TYR A 94 -12.58 -12.07 -4.52
N GLN A 95 -12.50 -11.10 -3.61
CA GLN A 95 -12.82 -9.72 -3.94
C GLN A 95 -11.56 -9.05 -4.46
N ILE A 96 -11.71 -8.32 -5.56
CA ILE A 96 -10.72 -7.40 -6.10
C ILE A 96 -11.24 -5.99 -5.86
N LYS A 97 -10.45 -5.17 -5.16
CA LYS A 97 -10.66 -3.73 -5.05
C LYS A 97 -9.60 -3.02 -5.90
N ILE A 98 -10.06 -2.17 -6.80
CA ILE A 98 -9.22 -1.37 -7.69
C ILE A 98 -9.30 0.08 -7.23
N ASN A 99 -8.15 0.75 -7.12
CA ASN A 99 -8.10 2.18 -6.87
C ASN A 99 -7.22 2.81 -7.96
N VAL A 100 -7.69 3.92 -8.54
CA VAL A 100 -6.96 4.68 -9.54
C VAL A 100 -6.95 6.13 -9.13
N THR A 101 -5.76 6.67 -8.94
CA THR A 101 -5.52 8.09 -8.77
C THR A 101 -4.92 8.60 -10.07
N GLU A 102 -5.50 9.66 -10.63
CA GLU A 102 -5.00 10.37 -11.82
C GLU A 102 -4.55 11.78 -11.43
N GLU A 103 -4.01 12.55 -12.38
CA GLU A 103 -3.88 13.99 -12.21
C GLU A 103 -5.23 14.60 -11.80
N ALA A 104 -5.17 15.60 -10.93
CA ALA A 104 -6.37 16.24 -10.44
C ALA A 104 -7.11 16.93 -11.59
N ASP A 105 -8.28 16.40 -11.94
CA ASP A 105 -9.13 17.01 -12.97
C ASP A 105 -9.94 18.17 -12.36
N ILE A 106 -9.34 19.35 -12.40
CA ILE A 106 -9.94 20.60 -11.94
C ILE A 106 -11.07 21.11 -12.86
N THR A 107 -11.34 20.48 -14.01
CA THR A 107 -12.48 20.87 -14.85
C THR A 107 -13.82 20.39 -14.28
N SER A 108 -13.78 19.43 -13.35
CA SER A 108 -14.93 18.78 -12.75
C SER A 108 -15.46 19.43 -11.46
N PHE A 109 -14.94 20.61 -11.06
CA PHE A 109 -15.39 21.32 -9.85
C PHE A 109 -16.91 21.58 -9.91
N SER A 110 -17.68 20.70 -9.27
CA SER A 110 -19.09 20.94 -9.03
C SER A 110 -19.20 21.95 -7.89
N LEU A 111 -19.46 23.21 -8.25
CA LEU A 111 -19.83 24.27 -7.30
C LEU A 111 -21.25 23.99 -6.79
N ASN A 112 -21.45 22.89 -6.08
CA ASN A 112 -22.70 22.62 -5.40
C ASN A 112 -22.72 23.48 -4.12
N LEU A 113 -23.32 24.66 -4.18
CA LEU A 113 -23.27 25.69 -3.12
C LEU A 113 -23.76 25.20 -1.74
N GLY A 114 -24.49 24.09 -1.66
CA GLY A 114 -24.99 23.53 -0.42
C GLY A 114 -24.00 22.62 0.34
N ASN A 115 -23.01 22.03 -0.36
CA ASN A 115 -21.96 21.19 0.24
C ASN A 115 -20.82 20.97 -0.79
N PRO A 116 -19.88 21.93 -0.96
CA PRO A 116 -18.83 21.80 -1.95
C PRO A 116 -17.85 20.68 -1.57
N ASP A 117 -17.77 19.63 -2.38
CA ASP A 117 -16.75 18.59 -2.23
C ASP A 117 -15.44 19.05 -2.86
N ILE A 118 -14.74 19.93 -2.13
CA ILE A 118 -13.49 20.56 -2.57
C ILE A 118 -12.34 19.58 -2.82
N PHE A 119 -12.49 18.29 -2.46
CA PHE A 119 -11.48 17.26 -2.65
C PHE A 119 -11.81 16.29 -3.79
N GLN A 120 -12.96 16.44 -4.45
CA GLN A 120 -13.41 15.56 -5.54
C GLN A 120 -12.34 15.34 -6.62
N PRO A 121 -11.58 16.35 -7.08
CA PRO A 121 -10.55 16.15 -8.11
C PRO A 121 -9.40 15.23 -7.69
N TRP A 122 -9.16 15.07 -6.38
CA TRP A 122 -8.05 14.29 -5.82
C TRP A 122 -8.50 12.96 -5.21
N ARG A 123 -9.79 12.58 -5.35
CA ARG A 123 -10.28 11.30 -4.85
C ARG A 123 -9.95 10.18 -5.84
N PRO A 124 -9.40 9.06 -5.35
CA PRO A 124 -9.24 7.89 -6.19
C PRO A 124 -10.59 7.43 -6.75
N LYS A 125 -10.63 7.09 -8.03
CA LYS A 125 -11.73 6.33 -8.62
C LYS A 125 -11.59 4.88 -8.16
N VAL A 126 -12.68 4.31 -7.65
CA VAL A 126 -12.68 2.98 -7.02
C VAL A 126 -13.65 2.07 -7.75
N SER A 127 -13.22 0.85 -8.04
CA SER A 127 -14.09 -0.23 -8.52
C SER A 127 -13.86 -1.48 -7.66
N ALA A 128 -14.88 -2.30 -7.51
CA ALA A 128 -14.77 -3.57 -6.79
C ALA A 128 -15.57 -4.64 -7.50
N THR A 129 -14.98 -5.82 -7.63
CA THR A 129 -15.61 -6.98 -8.26
C THR A 129 -15.22 -8.27 -7.54
N ASN A 130 -15.95 -9.34 -7.80
CA ASN A 130 -15.64 -10.67 -7.25
C ASN A 130 -15.23 -11.60 -8.38
N VAL A 131 -14.06 -12.23 -8.26
CA VAL A 131 -13.55 -13.24 -9.19
C VAL A 131 -13.63 -14.64 -8.59
N SER A 132 -13.58 -15.65 -9.46
CA SER A 132 -13.62 -17.05 -9.03
C SER A 132 -12.26 -17.52 -8.48
N ALA A 133 -12.25 -18.63 -7.75
CA ALA A 133 -11.00 -19.28 -7.35
C ALA A 133 -10.17 -19.75 -8.55
N SER A 134 -10.82 -20.13 -9.67
CA SER A 134 -10.13 -20.47 -10.93
C SER A 134 -9.41 -19.29 -11.54
N ASP A 135 -10.00 -18.09 -11.49
CA ASP A 135 -9.36 -16.85 -11.98
C ASP A 135 -8.09 -16.53 -11.18
N VAL A 136 -8.17 -16.67 -9.85
CA VAL A 136 -7.00 -16.49 -8.98
C VAL A 136 -5.96 -17.60 -9.20
N ALA A 137 -6.37 -18.82 -9.53
CA ALA A 137 -5.43 -19.87 -9.94
C ALA A 137 -4.67 -19.50 -11.23
N ILE A 138 -5.34 -18.86 -12.20
CA ILE A 138 -4.70 -18.32 -13.40
C ILE A 138 -3.71 -17.21 -13.02
N LEU A 139 -4.10 -16.27 -12.14
CA LEU A 139 -3.19 -15.23 -11.64
C LEU A 139 -1.92 -15.82 -11.01
N ARG A 140 -2.06 -16.86 -10.18
CA ARG A 140 -0.92 -17.54 -9.56
C ARG A 140 0.04 -18.14 -10.58
N LYS A 141 -0.50 -18.75 -11.64
CA LYS A 141 0.31 -19.27 -12.76
C LYS A 141 1.01 -18.13 -13.48
N THR A 142 0.33 -17.01 -13.71
CA THR A 142 0.91 -15.81 -14.33
C THR A 142 2.03 -15.21 -13.50
N LEU A 143 1.87 -15.11 -12.17
CA LEU A 143 2.92 -14.66 -11.25
C LEU A 143 4.12 -15.61 -11.26
N LYS A 144 3.89 -16.92 -11.22
CA LYS A 144 4.96 -17.92 -11.31
C LYS A 144 5.75 -17.77 -12.61
N ASN A 145 5.05 -17.63 -13.75
CA ASN A 145 5.69 -17.45 -15.05
C ASN A 145 6.48 -16.13 -15.15
N ALA A 146 6.04 -15.09 -14.43
CA ALA A 146 6.77 -13.82 -14.31
C ALA A 146 7.93 -13.88 -13.30
N GLY A 147 8.26 -15.06 -12.75
CA GLY A 147 9.34 -15.24 -11.78
C GLY A 147 9.09 -14.59 -10.43
N PHE A 148 7.85 -14.20 -10.10
CA PHE A 148 7.53 -13.39 -8.92
C PHE A 148 8.04 -13.98 -7.61
N PHE A 149 7.89 -15.30 -7.43
CA PHE A 149 8.23 -15.99 -6.18
C PHE A 149 9.70 -16.38 -6.07
N ASP A 150 10.41 -16.49 -7.20
CA ASP A 150 11.71 -17.16 -7.29
C ASP A 150 12.84 -16.22 -7.75
N SER A 151 12.49 -15.06 -8.34
CA SER A 151 13.48 -14.08 -8.81
C SER A 151 13.72 -12.99 -7.77
N PRO A 152 14.96 -12.49 -7.64
CA PRO A 152 15.20 -11.30 -6.83
C PRO A 152 14.51 -10.08 -7.43
N PRO A 153 14.14 -9.09 -6.58
CA PRO A 153 13.66 -7.79 -7.03
C PRO A 153 14.75 -7.02 -7.79
N PRO A 154 14.38 -5.97 -8.54
CA PRO A 154 15.35 -5.14 -9.24
C PRO A 154 16.32 -4.46 -8.27
N ASP A 155 17.60 -4.43 -8.65
CA ASP A 155 18.64 -3.71 -7.91
C ASP A 155 18.57 -2.19 -8.14
N GLN A 156 17.87 -1.76 -9.19
CA GLN A 156 17.67 -0.35 -9.52
C GLN A 156 16.63 0.31 -8.60
N ASN A 157 16.75 1.62 -8.44
CA ASN A 157 15.70 2.43 -7.82
C ASN A 157 14.44 2.40 -8.69
N LEU A 158 13.28 2.52 -8.04
CA LEU A 158 11.99 2.73 -8.70
C LEU A 158 11.63 4.22 -8.56
N PRO A 159 11.93 5.05 -9.57
CA PRO A 159 11.70 6.49 -9.48
C PRO A 159 10.22 6.81 -9.58
N SER A 160 9.74 7.75 -8.78
CA SER A 160 8.39 8.34 -8.85
C SER A 160 7.96 8.70 -10.28
N ILE A 161 8.89 9.15 -11.11
CA ILE A 161 8.63 9.52 -12.52
C ILE A 161 8.70 8.35 -13.52
N GLY A 162 8.90 7.12 -13.03
CA GLY A 162 9.08 5.92 -13.86
C GLY A 162 7.81 5.08 -14.01
N PHE A 163 7.97 3.96 -14.72
CA PHE A 163 6.92 2.97 -14.91
C PHE A 163 7.30 1.66 -14.25
N TYR A 164 6.54 1.23 -13.26
CA TYR A 164 6.82 -0.03 -12.57
C TYR A 164 5.59 -0.64 -11.91
N TRP A 165 5.69 -1.93 -11.65
CA TRP A 165 4.80 -2.64 -10.73
C TRP A 165 5.55 -2.99 -9.46
N VAL A 166 4.94 -2.74 -8.30
CA VAL A 166 5.28 -3.39 -7.04
C VAL A 166 4.21 -4.42 -6.74
N VAL A 167 4.62 -5.64 -6.41
CA VAL A 167 3.70 -6.74 -6.14
C VAL A 167 4.03 -7.30 -4.75
N SER A 168 3.02 -7.37 -3.90
CA SER A 168 3.09 -7.96 -2.55
C SER A 168 2.08 -9.09 -2.44
N ALA A 169 2.46 -10.23 -1.87
CA ALA A 169 1.58 -11.37 -1.74
C ALA A 169 1.77 -12.08 -0.40
N CYS A 170 0.67 -12.56 0.19
CA CYS A 170 0.71 -13.59 1.22
C CYS A 170 0.21 -14.90 0.61
N ARG A 171 1.07 -15.91 0.59
CA ARG A 171 0.75 -17.25 0.06
C ARG A 171 1.37 -18.31 0.93
N ASP A 172 0.60 -19.35 1.25
CA ASP A 172 1.05 -20.47 2.09
C ASP A 172 1.66 -19.99 3.43
N GLY A 173 1.10 -18.93 4.00
CA GLY A 173 1.56 -18.30 5.24
C GLY A 173 2.87 -17.51 5.11
N LYS A 174 3.42 -17.33 3.90
CA LYS A 174 4.66 -16.61 3.62
C LYS A 174 4.39 -15.32 2.85
N PHE A 175 5.04 -14.25 3.27
CA PHE A 175 5.02 -12.98 2.57
C PHE A 175 6.07 -12.97 1.46
N HIS A 176 5.69 -12.47 0.29
CA HIS A 176 6.53 -12.31 -0.88
C HIS A 176 6.37 -10.90 -1.43
N GLN A 177 7.48 -10.30 -1.86
CA GLN A 177 7.47 -9.02 -2.54
C GLN A 177 8.43 -9.01 -3.71
N ASN A 178 8.05 -8.35 -4.79
CA ASN A 178 8.89 -8.14 -5.96
C ASN A 178 8.47 -6.88 -6.69
N ALA A 179 9.28 -6.43 -7.64
CA ALA A 179 8.92 -5.36 -8.54
C ALA A 179 9.38 -5.63 -9.97
N TYR A 180 8.75 -4.93 -10.89
CA TYR A 180 9.01 -5.00 -12.31
C TYR A 180 9.17 -3.56 -12.80
N LEU A 181 10.37 -3.19 -13.22
CA LEU A 181 10.70 -1.83 -13.68
C LEU A 181 10.77 -1.81 -15.21
N TRP A 182 10.06 -0.90 -15.87
CA TRP A 182 10.21 -0.67 -17.30
C TRP A 182 11.52 0.11 -17.58
N PRO A 183 12.24 -0.16 -18.68
CA PRO A 183 11.93 -1.05 -19.80
C PRO A 183 12.46 -2.48 -19.68
N ASP A 184 12.71 -3.00 -18.47
CA ASP A 184 13.26 -4.35 -18.29
C ASP A 184 12.38 -5.42 -18.97
N LYS A 185 13.03 -6.47 -19.49
CA LYS A 185 12.35 -7.64 -20.07
C LYS A 185 11.35 -8.26 -19.10
N LYS A 186 11.66 -8.32 -17.80
CA LYS A 186 10.74 -8.81 -16.76
C LYS A 186 9.43 -8.02 -16.74
N PHE A 187 9.49 -6.69 -16.89
CA PHE A 187 8.29 -5.85 -16.96
C PHE A 187 7.50 -6.13 -18.23
N THR A 188 8.15 -6.14 -19.39
CA THR A 188 7.46 -6.28 -20.68
C THR A 188 6.89 -7.68 -20.91
N GLN A 189 7.48 -8.71 -20.30
CA GLN A 189 7.00 -10.09 -20.38
C GLN A 189 5.95 -10.42 -19.31
N ALA A 190 5.83 -9.62 -18.25
CA ALA A 190 4.85 -9.82 -17.19
C ALA A 190 3.41 -9.68 -17.71
N GLN A 191 2.70 -10.81 -17.79
CA GLN A 191 1.32 -10.85 -18.29
C GLN A 191 0.25 -10.50 -17.24
N PHE A 192 0.63 -10.33 -15.97
CA PHE A 192 -0.35 -10.05 -14.92
C PHE A 192 -1.04 -8.71 -15.10
N GLY A 193 -0.38 -7.68 -15.66
CA GLY A 193 -1.02 -6.39 -15.93
C GLY A 193 -2.20 -6.52 -16.89
N LYS A 194 -2.04 -7.31 -17.96
CA LYS A 194 -3.12 -7.62 -18.92
C LYS A 194 -4.25 -8.45 -18.30
N LEU A 195 -3.92 -9.36 -17.39
CA LEU A 195 -4.93 -10.13 -16.67
C LEU A 195 -5.74 -9.23 -15.71
N LEU A 196 -5.06 -8.36 -14.96
CA LEU A 196 -5.68 -7.42 -14.04
C LEU A 196 -6.58 -6.43 -14.76
N SER A 197 -6.18 -5.93 -15.94
CA SER A 197 -7.02 -5.04 -16.75
C SER A 197 -8.32 -5.70 -17.21
N ALA A 198 -8.37 -7.03 -17.35
CA ALA A 198 -9.61 -7.75 -17.69
C ALA A 198 -10.62 -7.78 -16.53
N TRP A 199 -10.18 -7.49 -15.30
CA TRP A 199 -11.03 -7.37 -14.11
C TRP A 199 -11.24 -5.92 -13.70
N ASP A 200 -10.70 -4.97 -14.48
CA ASP A 200 -10.70 -3.56 -14.17
C ASP A 200 -11.90 -2.87 -14.81
N PHE A 201 -12.88 -2.54 -13.97
CA PHE A 201 -14.10 -1.85 -14.37
C PHE A 201 -14.10 -0.38 -13.93
N THR A 202 -12.93 0.25 -13.90
CA THR A 202 -12.82 1.70 -13.62
C THR A 202 -13.05 2.56 -14.85
N ASP A 203 -13.06 1.96 -16.05
CA ASP A 203 -13.10 2.62 -17.36
C ASP A 203 -11.97 3.63 -17.62
N ILE A 204 -10.93 3.61 -16.79
CA ILE A 204 -9.74 4.44 -16.95
C ILE A 204 -8.65 3.61 -17.62
N PRO A 205 -8.09 4.06 -18.76
CA PRO A 205 -6.97 3.37 -19.38
C PRO A 205 -5.73 3.38 -18.47
N ILE A 206 -4.94 2.30 -18.51
CA ILE A 206 -3.62 2.27 -17.87
C ILE A 206 -2.71 3.24 -18.62
N ASN A 207 -2.04 4.15 -17.91
CA ASN A 207 -1.05 5.06 -18.50
C ASN A 207 0.08 4.24 -19.14
N PRO A 208 0.29 4.27 -20.47
CA PRO A 208 1.27 3.41 -21.11
C PRO A 208 2.72 3.83 -20.77
N PRO A 209 3.65 2.87 -20.59
CA PRO A 209 5.05 3.18 -20.36
C PRO A 209 5.69 3.97 -21.50
N ARG A 210 6.50 4.95 -21.13
CA ARG A 210 7.28 5.81 -22.04
C ARG A 210 8.55 6.31 -21.36
N GLU A 211 9.45 6.87 -22.14
CA GLU A 211 10.60 7.57 -21.56
C GLU A 211 10.15 8.85 -20.85
N THR A 212 10.77 9.13 -19.71
CA THR A 212 10.48 10.31 -18.88
C THR A 212 11.77 11.01 -18.48
N SER A 213 11.65 12.31 -18.25
CA SER A 213 12.68 13.17 -17.67
C SER A 213 12.04 14.07 -16.61
N ASN A 214 12.85 14.63 -15.72
CA ASN A 214 12.36 15.61 -14.76
C ASN A 214 11.69 16.79 -15.46
N PHE A 215 12.31 17.31 -16.53
CA PHE A 215 11.71 18.39 -17.32
C PHE A 215 10.36 17.99 -17.93
N SER A 216 10.21 16.78 -18.48
CA SER A 216 8.93 16.36 -19.06
C SER A 216 7.81 16.17 -18.04
N ILE A 217 8.14 15.88 -16.78
CA ILE A 217 7.14 15.63 -15.71
C ILE A 217 6.87 16.87 -14.87
N TYR A 218 7.90 17.63 -14.52
CA TYR A 218 7.80 18.80 -13.64
C TYR A 218 7.82 20.14 -14.39
N GLY A 219 8.18 20.15 -15.69
CA GLY A 219 8.37 21.38 -16.47
C GLY A 219 9.67 22.12 -16.15
N THR A 220 10.51 21.56 -15.30
CA THR A 220 11.72 22.18 -14.75
C THR A 220 12.77 21.11 -14.45
N ASN A 221 14.04 21.52 -14.39
CA ASN A 221 15.14 20.69 -13.87
C ASN A 221 15.58 21.14 -12.47
N ASP A 222 14.92 22.16 -11.91
CA ASP A 222 15.15 22.60 -10.53
C ASP A 222 14.55 21.60 -9.54
N THR A 223 15.41 20.94 -8.78
CA THR A 223 15.03 19.90 -7.82
C THR A 223 14.17 20.42 -6.68
N ASP A 224 14.30 21.71 -6.34
CA ASP A 224 13.56 22.32 -5.22
C ASP A 224 12.08 22.52 -5.59
N GLU A 225 11.76 22.53 -6.89
CA GLU A 225 10.41 22.66 -7.41
C GLU A 225 9.69 21.30 -7.55
N TYR A 226 10.39 20.18 -7.39
CA TYR A 226 9.81 18.86 -7.58
C TYR A 226 8.81 18.50 -6.49
N ARG A 227 7.55 18.34 -6.89
CA ARG A 227 6.49 17.89 -5.99
C ARG A 227 6.32 16.37 -6.07
N ASN A 228 6.26 15.73 -4.90
CA ASN A 228 6.08 14.28 -4.76
C ASN A 228 7.18 13.44 -5.44
N HIS A 229 8.39 13.99 -5.56
CA HIS A 229 9.54 13.23 -6.01
C HIS A 229 10.02 12.27 -4.91
N PHE A 230 10.26 11.02 -5.29
CA PHE A 230 10.86 9.99 -4.46
C PHE A 230 11.45 8.87 -5.32
N ASP A 231 12.30 8.05 -4.71
CA ASP A 231 12.77 6.77 -5.21
C ASP A 231 12.43 5.67 -4.20
N LEU A 232 11.83 4.57 -4.68
CA LEU A 232 11.73 3.36 -3.86
C LEU A 232 12.94 2.47 -4.10
N ARG A 233 13.35 1.73 -3.07
CA ARG A 233 14.48 0.82 -3.17
C ARG A 233 14.26 -0.45 -2.36
N PHE A 234 14.65 -1.59 -2.91
CA PHE A 234 14.69 -2.84 -2.18
C PHE A 234 15.93 -2.91 -1.25
N GLY A 235 15.73 -3.43 -0.05
CA GLY A 235 16.78 -3.77 0.89
C GLY A 235 17.45 -5.10 0.55
N SER A 236 18.52 -5.42 1.27
CA SER A 236 19.22 -6.70 1.14
C SER A 236 18.38 -7.91 1.56
N ASN A 237 17.29 -7.67 2.31
CA ASN A 237 16.28 -8.65 2.65
C ASN A 237 15.26 -8.91 1.54
N GLY A 238 15.39 -8.26 0.38
CA GLY A 238 14.47 -8.40 -0.74
C GLY A 238 13.12 -7.72 -0.54
N LEU A 239 12.98 -6.84 0.46
CA LEU A 239 11.77 -6.06 0.72
C LEU A 239 12.02 -4.57 0.48
N LEU A 240 10.98 -3.83 0.09
CA LEU A 240 11.05 -2.37 -0.03
C LEU A 240 11.46 -1.75 1.31
N ARG A 241 12.41 -0.81 1.24
CA ARG A 241 12.75 0.03 2.37
C ARG A 241 11.65 1.07 2.54
N HIS A 242 11.17 1.25 3.76
CA HIS A 242 10.44 2.46 4.12
C HIS A 242 11.43 3.62 4.03
N THR A 243 11.34 4.40 2.98
CA THR A 243 12.21 5.56 2.79
C THR A 243 11.88 6.58 3.88
N THR A 244 12.77 6.72 4.86
CA THR A 244 12.97 7.98 5.57
C THR A 244 13.62 8.92 4.56
N ILE A 245 12.85 9.83 3.99
CA ILE A 245 13.42 10.95 3.23
C ILE A 245 14.12 11.84 4.26
N ASN A 246 15.41 12.12 4.05
CA ASN A 246 16.14 13.17 4.77
C ASN A 246 15.63 14.55 4.34
#